data_AF-A0A0G1A3T4-F1
#
_entry.id   AF-A0A0G1A3T4-F1
#
_cell.length_a   1.000
_cell.length_b   1.000
_cell.length_c   1.000
_cell.angle_alpha   90.00
_cell.angle_beta   90.00
_cell.angle_gamma   90.00
#
_symmetry.space_group_name_H-M   'P 1'
#
loop_
_entity.id
_entity.type
_entity.pdbx_description
1 polymer ?
#
loop_
_entity_poly.entity_id
_entity_poly.type
_entity_poly.pdbx_seq_one_letter_code
_entity_poly.pdbx_strand_id
1 'polypeptide(L)'
;MKRWNIIHETNSAENILELLLKNRGITDPTEKKIFMNPPKALQCAKTFSQDFKKSLLKAKEIINSALKADIPVVIHGDYDADGISATAILFSTIKDELDYDKCYYFIPNRFDHG
;
A
#
# COMPACT_ATOMS: atom_id res chain seq x y z
N MET A 1 13.97 -16.91 -28.05
CA MET A 1 12.95 -17.97 -28.26
C MET A 1 12.10 -18.05 -26.99
N LYS A 2 10.77 -17.96 -27.07
CA LYS A 2 9.92 -18.12 -25.86
C LYS A 2 9.88 -19.59 -25.47
N ARG A 3 10.06 -19.91 -24.18
CA ARG A 3 10.05 -21.28 -23.66
C ARG A 3 8.84 -21.44 -22.74
N TRP A 4 8.01 -22.43 -23.02
CA TRP A 4 6.90 -22.78 -22.15
C TRP A 4 7.45 -23.54 -20.94
N ASN A 5 7.05 -23.14 -19.74
CA ASN A 5 7.39 -23.82 -18.50
C ASN A 5 6.10 -24.32 -17.85
N ILE A 6 5.93 -25.63 -17.81
CA ILE A 6 4.78 -26.27 -17.17
C ILE A 6 5.16 -26.47 -15.70
N ILE A 7 4.54 -25.69 -14.82
CA ILE A 7 4.83 -25.72 -13.38
C ILE A 7 4.28 -27.01 -12.75
N HIS A 8 3.08 -27.44 -13.16
CA HIS A 8 2.45 -28.70 -12.77
C HIS A 8 1.66 -29.25 -13.97
N GLU A 9 1.82 -30.54 -14.24
CA GLU A 9 0.97 -31.27 -15.16
C GLU A 9 -0.34 -31.63 -14.46
N THR A 10 -1.46 -31.44 -15.15
CA THR A 10 -2.80 -31.68 -14.60
C THR A 10 -3.61 -32.53 -15.58
N ASN A 11 -4.37 -33.48 -15.06
CA ASN A 11 -5.42 -34.18 -15.81
C ASN A 11 -6.75 -33.42 -15.59
N SER A 12 -7.67 -33.47 -16.55
CA SER A 12 -8.82 -32.54 -16.62
C SER A 12 -9.82 -32.60 -15.45
N ALA A 13 -9.54 -33.40 -14.42
CA ALA A 13 -10.37 -33.59 -13.22
C ALA A 13 -9.87 -32.82 -11.99
N GLU A 14 -8.67 -32.21 -12.00
CA GLU A 14 -8.20 -31.42 -10.87
C GLU A 14 -8.90 -30.05 -10.79
N ASN A 15 -9.14 -29.59 -9.56
CA ASN A 15 -9.69 -28.25 -9.33
C ASN A 15 -8.65 -27.18 -9.71
N ILE A 16 -8.92 -26.44 -10.78
CA ILE A 16 -8.01 -25.41 -11.31
C ILE A 16 -7.67 -24.33 -10.28
N LEU A 17 -8.61 -23.97 -9.38
CA LEU A 17 -8.35 -23.00 -8.32
C LEU A 17 -7.31 -23.53 -7.34
N GLU A 18 -7.45 -24.79 -6.91
CA GLU A 18 -6.50 -25.44 -6.00
C GLU A 18 -5.11 -25.53 -6.61
N LEU A 19 -5.03 -25.89 -7.89
CA LEU A 19 -3.77 -25.93 -8.64
C LEU A 19 -3.10 -24.56 -8.71
N LEU A 20 -3.88 -23.51 -9.01
CA LEU A 20 -3.38 -22.14 -9.11
C LEU A 20 -2.94 -21.54 -7.76
N LEU A 21 -3.60 -21.92 -6.67
CA LEU A 21 -3.21 -21.52 -5.31
C LEU A 21 -1.93 -22.25 -4.88
N LYS A 22 -1.84 -23.56 -5.16
CA LYS A 22 -0.62 -24.35 -4.93
C LYS A 22 0.57 -23.78 -5.71
N ASN A 23 0.38 -23.40 -6.98
CA ASN A 23 1.42 -22.77 -7.80
C ASN A 23 1.89 -21.41 -7.25
N ARG A 24 1.08 -20.76 -6.41
CA ARG A 24 1.44 -19.53 -5.68
C ARG A 24 2.05 -19.81 -4.30
N GLY A 25 2.23 -21.07 -3.93
CA GLY A 25 2.72 -21.48 -2.60
C GLY A 25 1.67 -21.42 -1.50
N ILE A 26 0.39 -21.23 -1.83
CA ILE A 26 -0.71 -21.07 -0.87
C ILE A 26 -1.42 -22.41 -0.70
N THR A 27 -1.01 -23.18 0.31
CA THR A 27 -1.53 -24.54 0.55
C THR A 27 -2.42 -24.64 1.78
N ASP A 28 -2.22 -23.77 2.77
CA ASP A 28 -2.98 -23.79 4.02
C ASP A 28 -4.44 -23.33 3.80
N PRO A 29 -5.46 -24.05 4.32
CA PRO A 29 -6.86 -23.67 4.14
C PRO A 29 -7.21 -22.26 4.63
N THR A 30 -6.55 -21.79 5.70
CA THR A 30 -6.77 -20.44 6.25
C THR A 30 -6.17 -19.40 5.33
N GLU A 31 -4.94 -19.61 4.85
CA GLU A 31 -4.30 -18.73 3.88
C GLU A 31 -5.09 -18.63 2.58
N LYS A 32 -5.62 -19.75 2.06
CA LYS A 32 -6.49 -19.76 0.87
C LYS A 32 -7.72 -18.87 1.07
N LYS A 33 -8.38 -18.99 2.23
CA LYS A 33 -9.55 -18.18 2.55
C LYS A 33 -9.21 -16.69 2.62
N ILE A 34 -8.09 -16.34 3.26
CA ILE A 34 -7.59 -14.96 3.37
C ILE A 34 -7.21 -14.41 1.99
N PHE A 35 -6.52 -15.18 1.16
CA PHE A 35 -6.12 -14.75 -0.17
C PHE A 35 -7.32 -14.46 -1.07
N MET A 36 -8.33 -15.32 -1.03
CA MET A 36 -9.56 -15.13 -1.82
C MET A 36 -10.48 -14.05 -1.24
N ASN A 37 -10.32 -13.70 0.04
CA ASN A 37 -11.13 -12.70 0.74
C ASN A 37 -10.21 -11.82 1.60
N PRO A 38 -9.42 -10.92 0.98
CA PRO A 38 -8.44 -10.14 1.70
C PRO A 38 -9.13 -9.28 2.77
N PRO A 39 -8.54 -9.17 3.97
CA PRO A 39 -9.07 -8.33 5.02
C PRO A 39 -9.07 -6.86 4.58
N LYS A 40 -9.92 -6.05 5.23
CA LYS A 40 -9.94 -4.61 4.99
C LYS A 40 -8.58 -4.01 5.32
N ALA A 41 -8.16 -2.97 4.60
CA ALA A 41 -6.84 -2.34 4.77
C ALA A 41 -6.48 -2.03 6.25
N LEU A 42 -7.43 -1.51 7.04
CA LEU A 42 -7.20 -1.21 8.46
C LEU A 42 -6.98 -2.48 9.32
N GLN A 43 -7.54 -3.62 8.94
CA GLN A 43 -7.28 -4.89 9.60
C GLN A 43 -5.88 -5.41 9.25
N CYS A 44 -5.41 -5.16 8.01
CA CYS A 44 -4.03 -5.45 7.62
C CYS A 44 -3.03 -4.66 8.47
N ALA A 45 -3.36 -3.44 8.89
CA ALA A 45 -2.46 -2.66 9.77
C ALA A 45 -2.14 -3.38 11.10
N LYS A 46 -2.99 -4.34 11.54
CA LYS A 46 -2.70 -5.17 12.72
C LYS A 46 -1.55 -6.15 12.50
N THR A 47 -1.24 -6.54 11.26
CA THR A 47 -0.16 -7.47 10.94
C THR A 47 1.21 -6.80 10.85
N PHE A 48 1.25 -5.46 10.82
CA PHE A 48 2.51 -4.72 10.81
C PHE A 48 3.34 -4.96 12.07
N SER A 49 4.67 -4.87 11.92
CA SER A 49 5.60 -4.98 13.04
C SER A 49 5.33 -3.89 14.09
N GLN A 50 5.70 -4.16 15.34
CA GLN A 50 5.51 -3.19 16.41
C GLN A 50 6.30 -1.90 16.17
N ASP A 51 7.51 -2.01 15.63
CA ASP A 51 8.35 -0.85 15.33
C ASP A 51 7.76 -0.02 14.20
N PHE A 52 7.18 -0.66 13.18
CA PHE A 52 6.48 0.08 12.12
C PHE A 52 5.26 0.82 12.68
N LYS A 53 4.45 0.18 13.51
CA LYS A 53 3.30 0.83 14.18
C LYS A 53 3.73 2.02 15.02
N LYS A 54 4.81 1.90 15.80
CA LYS A 54 5.38 3.01 16.57
C LYS A 54 5.82 4.16 15.66
N SER A 55 6.47 3.86 14.54
CA SER A 55 6.89 4.88 13.56
C SER A 55 5.69 5.63 12.96
N LEU A 56 4.61 4.93 12.63
CA LEU A 56 3.38 5.53 12.13
C LEU A 56 2.72 6.46 13.15
N LEU A 57 2.67 6.05 14.42
CA LEU A 57 2.16 6.89 15.50
C LEU A 57 2.99 8.17 15.65
N LYS A 58 4.32 8.04 15.64
CA LYS A 58 5.23 9.19 15.70
C LYS A 58 5.04 10.13 14.50
N ALA A 59 4.91 9.60 13.29
CA ALA A 59 4.66 10.42 12.09
C ALA A 59 3.33 11.20 12.21
N LYS A 60 2.27 10.53 12.68
CA LYS A 60 0.97 11.18 12.94
C LYS A 60 1.09 12.30 13.99
N GLU A 61 1.84 12.08 15.06
CA GLU A 61 2.05 13.09 16.11
C GLU A 61 2.79 14.33 15.57
N ILE A 62 3.81 14.13 14.72
CA ILE A 62 4.55 15.23 14.09
C ILE A 62 3.62 16.06 13.22
N ILE A 63 2.84 15.41 12.35
CA ILE A 63 1.89 16.09 11.46
C ILE A 63 0.86 16.86 12.30
N ASN A 64 0.20 16.22 13.27
CA ASN A 64 -0.79 16.87 14.12
C ASN A 64 -0.23 18.06 14.90
N SER A 65 1.04 17.98 15.33
CA SER A 65 1.70 19.07 16.04
C SER A 65 1.98 20.25 15.11
N ALA A 66 2.40 19.99 13.86
CA ALA A 66 2.60 21.03 12.85
C ALA A 66 1.29 21.74 12.50
N LEU A 67 0.21 20.99 12.30
CA LEU A 67 -1.12 21.51 12.01
C LEU A 67 -1.62 22.43 13.15
N LYS A 68 -1.50 21.99 14.41
CA LYS A 68 -1.87 22.79 15.59
C LYS A 68 -1.04 24.05 15.77
N ALA A 69 0.23 24.00 15.39
CA ALA A 69 1.13 25.14 15.40
C ALA A 69 1.00 26.02 14.14
N ASP A 70 0.04 25.70 13.25
CA ASP A 70 -0.21 26.42 11.99
C ASP A 70 1.03 26.54 11.09
N ILE A 71 1.85 25.48 11.09
CA ILE A 71 3.08 25.35 10.30
C ILE A 71 2.75 24.75 8.93
N PRO A 72 3.16 25.39 7.82
CA PRO A 72 2.97 24.84 6.48
C PRO A 72 3.56 23.44 6.32
N VAL A 73 2.82 22.55 5.65
CA VAL A 73 3.22 21.17 5.37
C VAL A 73 3.41 20.99 3.88
N VAL A 74 4.53 20.38 3.48
CA VAL A 74 4.78 19.98 2.09
C VAL A 74 4.88 18.46 2.03
N ILE A 75 4.02 17.82 1.23
CA ILE A 75 4.09 16.40 0.92
C ILE A 75 5.05 16.23 -0.26
N HIS A 76 6.21 15.63 -0.02
CA HIS A 76 7.15 15.29 -1.08
C HIS A 76 6.82 13.89 -1.62
N GLY A 77 6.24 13.83 -2.81
CA GLY A 77 5.86 12.60 -3.48
C GLY A 77 6.94 12.05 -4.39
N ASP A 78 6.58 10.98 -5.10
CA ASP A 78 7.32 10.41 -6.22
C ASP A 78 6.45 10.48 -7.51
N TYR A 79 7.08 10.42 -8.68
CA TYR A 79 6.45 10.64 -9.98
C TYR A 79 5.69 9.42 -10.52
N ASP A 80 5.86 8.25 -9.92
CA ASP A 80 5.21 7.04 -10.39
C ASP A 80 3.76 6.95 -9.87
N ALA A 81 3.03 5.93 -10.32
CA ALA A 81 1.63 5.78 -9.97
C ALA A 81 1.40 5.62 -8.46
N ASP A 82 2.32 4.98 -7.73
CA ASP A 82 2.18 4.80 -6.28
C ASP A 82 2.47 6.12 -5.56
N GLY A 83 3.56 6.80 -5.92
CA GLY A 83 3.94 8.11 -5.37
C GLY A 83 2.89 9.20 -5.59
N ILE A 84 2.32 9.29 -6.79
CA ILE A 84 1.24 10.23 -7.10
C ILE A 84 -0.01 9.89 -6.29
N SER A 85 -0.39 8.60 -6.22
CA SER A 85 -1.57 8.17 -5.47
C SER A 85 -1.42 8.44 -3.97
N ALA A 86 -0.27 8.10 -3.39
CA ALA A 86 0.03 8.35 -1.99
C ALA A 86 0.01 9.86 -1.67
N THR A 87 0.57 10.69 -2.54
CA THR A 87 0.55 12.15 -2.38
C THR A 87 -0.87 12.71 -2.42
N ALA A 88 -1.70 12.25 -3.37
CA ALA A 88 -3.08 12.68 -3.49
C ALA A 88 -3.90 12.30 -2.25
N ILE A 89 -3.75 11.08 -1.73
CA ILE A 89 -4.42 10.61 -0.52
C ILE A 89 -4.05 11.50 0.68
N LEU A 90 -2.75 11.73 0.89
CA LEU A 90 -2.28 12.55 2.02
C LEU A 90 -2.74 14.00 1.88
N PHE A 91 -2.67 14.57 0.68
CA PHE A 91 -3.05 15.95 0.42
C PHE A 91 -4.55 16.16 0.67
N SER A 92 -5.40 15.31 0.11
CA SER A 92 -6.86 15.41 0.32
C SER A 92 -7.23 15.15 1.78
N THR A 93 -6.55 14.23 2.47
CA THR A 93 -6.78 14.03 3.90
C THR A 93 -6.44 15.28 4.72
N ILE A 94 -5.29 15.90 4.49
CA ILE A 94 -4.88 17.07 5.28
C ILE A 94 -5.71 18.30 4.91
N LYS A 95 -5.95 18.50 3.61
CA LYS A 95 -6.65 19.69 3.12
C LYS A 95 -8.15 19.62 3.33
N ASP A 96 -8.79 18.52 2.91
CA ASP A 96 -10.25 18.43 2.82
C ASP A 96 -10.85 17.80 4.09
N GLU A 97 -10.27 16.69 4.58
CA GLU A 97 -10.82 15.97 5.74
C GLU A 97 -10.43 16.60 7.08
N LEU A 98 -9.23 17.18 7.15
CA LEU A 98 -8.72 17.87 8.34
C LEU A 98 -8.83 19.41 8.25
N ASP A 99 -9.35 19.94 7.14
CA ASP A 99 -9.59 21.37 6.92
C ASP A 99 -8.33 22.24 7.16
N TYR A 100 -7.20 21.84 6.58
CA TYR A 100 -5.91 22.55 6.73
C TYR A 100 -5.35 23.07 5.41
N ASP A 101 -5.53 24.37 5.17
CA ASP A 101 -5.21 25.01 3.88
C ASP A 101 -3.73 25.17 3.58
N LYS A 102 -2.84 25.20 4.59
CA LYS A 102 -1.39 25.37 4.39
C LYS A 102 -0.68 24.04 4.10
N CYS A 103 -1.37 23.14 3.40
CA CYS A 103 -0.79 21.93 2.85
C CYS A 103 -0.46 22.14 1.37
N TYR A 104 0.71 21.70 0.96
CA TYR A 104 1.19 21.74 -0.42
C TYR A 104 1.77 20.37 -0.78
N TYR A 105 1.98 20.14 -2.06
CA TYR A 105 2.67 18.93 -2.55
C TYR A 105 3.76 19.31 -3.54
N PHE A 106 4.75 18.44 -3.64
CA PHE A 106 5.79 18.48 -4.66
C PHE A 106 5.96 17.09 -5.25
N ILE A 107 5.78 16.99 -6.57
CA ILE A 107 6.10 15.78 -7.34
C ILE A 107 7.35 16.09 -8.16
N PRO A 108 8.43 15.31 -8.02
CA PRO A 108 9.64 15.54 -8.79
C PRO A 108 9.40 15.34 -10.28
N ASN A 109 10.12 16.09 -11.12
CA ASN A 109 10.25 15.74 -12.52
C ASN A 109 11.22 14.55 -12.61
N ARG A 110 10.76 13.45 -13.19
CA ARG A 110 11.54 12.22 -13.34
C ARG A 110 12.91 12.42 -14.00
N PHE A 111 13.02 13.31 -14.98
CA PHE A 111 14.25 13.49 -15.74
C PHE A 111 15.18 14.52 -15.11
N ASP A 112 14.62 15.57 -14.54
CA ASP A 112 15.40 16.69 -14.00
C ASP A 112 15.81 16.48 -12.54
N HIS A 113 14.96 15.80 -11.76
CA HIS A 113 15.16 15.58 -10.32
C HIS A 113 15.48 14.11 -9.96
N GLY A 114 15.02 13.13 -10.76
CA GLY A 114 15.31 11.68 -10.60
C GLY A 114 14.13 10.76 -10.88
#